data_AF-A0A7X9L888-F1
#
_entry.id   AF-A0A7X9L888-F1
#
_cell.length_a   1.000
_cell.length_b   1.000
_cell.length_c   1.000
_cell.angle_alpha   90.00
_cell.angle_beta   90.00
_cell.angle_gamma   90.00
#
_symmetry.space_group_name_H-M   'P 1'
#
loop_
_entity.id
_entity.type
_entity.pdbx_description
1 polymer ?
#
loop_
_entity_poly.entity_id
_entity_poly.type
_entity_poly.pdbx_seq_one_letter_code
_entity_poly.pdbx_strand_id
1 'polypeptide(L)'
;DGVIRRPGVLDLLDRAAADGVDHIGGIDPCTIDFDPIAQLDGLFRIAERHGVGIDIHLHDGGDLGAWQYRLLIDRTRATGLHGRVNVSHGFALGDLDADRSRRLVDELAEAGVSWTTVAPRPIVRPSSTR
;
A
#
# COMPACT_ATOMS: atom_id res chain seq x y z
N ASP A 1 -5.24 1.83 14.76
CA ASP A 1 -6.54 1.77 14.06
C ASP A 1 -6.31 1.50 12.59
N GLY A 2 -7.24 0.80 11.93
CA GLY A 2 -7.15 0.46 10.51
C GLY A 2 -8.51 0.64 9.83
N VAL A 3 -8.56 0.46 8.51
CA VAL A 3 -9.74 0.74 7.66
C VAL A 3 -10.84 -0.28 7.89
N ILE A 4 -10.49 -1.55 8.08
CA ILE A 4 -11.42 -2.65 8.32
C ILE A 4 -11.63 -2.87 9.82
N ARG A 5 -10.56 -2.80 10.61
CA ARG A 5 -10.61 -3.08 12.05
C ARG A 5 -11.46 -2.08 12.82
N ARG A 6 -11.61 -0.86 12.31
CA ARG A 6 -12.46 0.18 12.91
C ARG A 6 -13.75 0.32 12.10
N PRO A 7 -14.92 -0.03 12.67
CA PRO A 7 -16.20 0.08 11.97
C PRO A 7 -16.47 1.49 11.45
N GLY A 8 -17.01 1.58 10.23
CA GLY A 8 -17.43 2.83 9.59
C GLY A 8 -16.31 3.65 8.94
N VAL A 9 -15.04 3.20 8.95
CA VAL A 9 -13.95 3.93 8.29
C VAL A 9 -14.10 3.93 6.77
N LEU A 10 -14.52 2.83 6.15
CA LEU A 10 -14.82 2.82 4.71
C LEU A 10 -15.90 3.85 4.34
N ASP A 11 -16.97 4.00 5.14
CA ASP A 11 -18.02 5.00 4.91
C ASP A 11 -17.52 6.44 5.13
N LEU A 12 -16.53 6.62 6.00
CA LEU A 12 -15.87 7.92 6.18
C LEU A 12 -14.98 8.26 4.98
N LEU A 13 -14.23 7.29 4.46
CA LEU A 13 -13.39 7.46 3.28
C LEU A 13 -14.23 7.69 2.02
N ASP A 14 -15.36 7.00 1.86
CA ASP A 14 -16.28 7.21 0.74
C ASP A 14 -16.87 8.63 0.76
N ARG A 15 -17.24 9.13 1.93
CA ARG A 15 -17.68 10.53 2.09
C ARG A 15 -16.58 11.53 1.80
N ALA A 16 -15.37 11.30 2.31
CA ALA A 16 -14.23 12.18 2.02
C ALA A 16 -13.94 12.25 0.51
N ALA A 17 -14.01 11.11 -0.20
CA ALA A 17 -13.86 11.05 -1.65
C ALA A 17 -14.98 11.83 -2.36
N ALA A 18 -16.24 11.66 -1.93
CA ALA A 18 -17.36 12.42 -2.47
C ALA A 18 -17.24 13.94 -2.22
N ASP A 19 -16.63 14.33 -1.09
CA ASP A 19 -16.36 15.72 -0.73
C ASP A 19 -15.17 16.34 -1.48
N GLY A 20 -14.46 15.54 -2.30
CA GLY A 20 -13.49 16.04 -3.28
C GLY A 20 -12.02 15.99 -2.84
N VAL A 21 -11.63 15.12 -1.91
CA VAL A 21 -10.20 14.86 -1.66
C VAL A 21 -9.52 14.25 -2.88
N ASP A 22 -8.25 14.57 -3.13
CA ASP A 22 -7.52 14.00 -4.27
C ASP A 22 -7.21 12.51 -4.09
N HIS A 23 -6.96 12.08 -2.85
CA HIS A 23 -6.54 10.71 -2.51
C HIS A 23 -7.17 10.25 -1.20
N ILE A 24 -7.43 8.94 -1.12
CA ILE A 24 -7.75 8.22 0.12
C ILE A 24 -6.63 7.23 0.45
N GLY A 25 -6.66 6.61 1.63
CA GLY A 25 -5.58 5.71 2.02
C GLY A 25 -5.92 4.69 3.09
N GLY A 26 -4.93 3.86 3.35
CA GLY A 26 -4.95 2.80 4.35
C GLY A 26 -3.55 2.59 4.95
N ILE A 27 -3.49 1.72 5.94
CA ILE A 27 -2.25 1.37 6.65
C ILE A 27 -2.19 -0.14 6.86
N ASP A 28 -1.02 -0.73 6.55
CA ASP A 28 -0.65 -2.13 6.76
C ASP A 28 -1.83 -3.12 6.67
N PRO A 29 -2.28 -3.42 5.43
CA PRO A 29 -3.41 -4.32 5.19
C PRO A 29 -3.33 -5.67 5.92
N CYS A 30 -2.13 -6.22 6.11
CA CYS A 30 -1.93 -7.46 6.86
C CYS A 30 -1.82 -7.26 8.37
N THR A 31 -0.90 -6.43 8.86
CA THR A 31 -0.56 -6.43 10.29
C THR A 31 -1.39 -5.49 11.15
N ILE A 32 -2.08 -4.52 10.54
CA ILE A 32 -3.02 -3.65 11.26
C ILE A 32 -4.47 -4.11 11.07
N ASP A 33 -4.88 -4.38 9.83
CA ASP A 33 -6.27 -4.74 9.55
C ASP A 33 -6.56 -6.25 9.57
N PHE A 34 -5.54 -7.10 9.45
CA PHE A 34 -5.68 -8.57 9.38
C PHE A 34 -6.60 -9.09 8.27
N ASP A 35 -7.02 -8.21 7.36
CA ASP A 35 -7.85 -8.53 6.20
C ASP A 35 -7.40 -7.65 5.01
N PRO A 36 -6.27 -8.01 4.37
CA PRO A 36 -5.70 -7.20 3.31
C PRO A 36 -6.60 -7.14 2.08
N ILE A 37 -7.38 -8.20 1.83
CA ILE A 37 -8.30 -8.26 0.69
C ILE A 37 -9.46 -7.30 0.91
N ALA A 38 -10.13 -7.35 2.08
CA ALA A 38 -11.24 -6.45 2.36
C ALA A 38 -10.80 -4.98 2.38
N GLN A 39 -9.63 -4.67 2.96
CA GLN A 39 -9.12 -3.30 2.97
C GLN A 39 -8.91 -2.80 1.54
N LEU A 40 -8.10 -3.50 0.75
CA LEU A 40 -7.73 -3.05 -0.57
C LEU A 40 -8.93 -3.02 -1.53
N ASP A 41 -9.81 -4.02 -1.51
CA ASP A 41 -11.01 -4.02 -2.34
C ASP A 41 -11.98 -2.88 -1.95
N GLY A 42 -12.06 -2.56 -0.66
CA GLY A 42 -12.78 -1.40 -0.14
C GLY A 42 -12.27 -0.09 -0.73
N LEU A 43 -10.96 0.15 -0.60
CA LEU A 43 -10.31 1.36 -1.06
C LEU A 43 -10.38 1.51 -2.59
N PHE A 44 -10.09 0.44 -3.35
CA PHE A 44 -10.14 0.48 -4.81
C PHE A 44 -11.56 0.77 -5.34
N ARG A 45 -12.60 0.18 -4.72
CA ARG A 45 -13.99 0.46 -5.10
C ARG A 45 -14.37 1.92 -4.90
N ILE A 46 -13.90 2.56 -3.82
CA ILE A 46 -14.14 3.98 -3.56
C ILE A 46 -13.37 4.82 -4.57
N ALA A 47 -12.10 4.50 -4.82
CA ALA A 47 -11.25 5.20 -5.78
C ALA A 47 -11.82 5.16 -7.20
N GLU A 48 -12.27 4.01 -7.68
CA GLU A 48 -12.92 3.85 -8.99
C GLU A 48 -14.21 4.68 -9.11
N ARG A 49 -15.03 4.67 -8.05
CA ARG A 49 -16.32 5.37 -8.03
C ARG A 49 -16.18 6.88 -8.13
N HIS A 50 -15.21 7.44 -7.41
CA HIS A 50 -15.07 8.89 -7.26
C HIS A 50 -13.91 9.48 -8.08
N GLY A 51 -13.10 8.64 -8.72
CA GLY A 51 -11.95 9.08 -9.53
C GLY A 51 -10.77 9.61 -8.72
N VAL A 52 -10.69 9.26 -7.43
CA VAL A 52 -9.61 9.66 -6.52
C VAL A 52 -8.44 8.67 -6.55
N GLY A 53 -7.26 9.11 -6.12
CA GLY A 53 -6.09 8.24 -5.98
C GLY A 53 -6.06 7.47 -4.65
N ILE A 54 -5.09 6.57 -4.51
CA ILE A 54 -4.86 5.75 -3.31
C ILE A 54 -3.42 5.94 -2.82
N ASP A 55 -3.25 6.17 -1.52
CA ASP A 55 -1.96 6.12 -0.84
C ASP A 55 -2.00 5.09 0.30
N ILE A 56 -1.21 4.01 0.19
CA ILE A 56 -1.09 3.01 1.25
C ILE A 56 0.21 3.21 2.01
N HIS A 57 0.08 3.45 3.32
CA HIS A 57 1.22 3.35 4.23
C HIS A 57 1.53 1.88 4.48
N LEU A 58 2.64 1.41 3.92
CA LEU A 58 3.05 0.01 4.00
C LEU A 58 4.43 -0.10 4.68
N HIS A 59 4.39 -0.53 5.94
CA HIS A 59 5.55 -0.76 6.80
C HIS A 59 5.94 -2.23 6.86
N ASP A 60 5.02 -3.15 6.54
CA ASP A 60 5.31 -4.57 6.50
C ASP A 60 6.52 -4.86 5.61
N GLY A 61 7.52 -5.51 6.20
CA GLY A 61 8.81 -5.79 5.58
C GLY A 61 8.88 -7.16 4.90
N GLY A 62 10.05 -7.43 4.31
CA GLY A 62 10.39 -8.72 3.69
C GLY A 62 9.33 -9.28 2.73
N ASP A 63 9.10 -10.59 2.81
CA ASP A 63 8.17 -11.32 1.92
C ASP A 63 6.71 -10.88 2.07
N LEU A 64 6.30 -10.51 3.29
CA LEU A 64 4.92 -10.09 3.56
C LEU A 64 4.61 -8.76 2.89
N GLY A 65 5.51 -7.78 3.01
CA GLY A 65 5.36 -6.51 2.31
C GLY A 65 5.43 -6.67 0.79
N ALA A 66 6.35 -7.50 0.29
CA ALA A 66 6.45 -7.80 -1.14
C ALA A 66 5.17 -8.41 -1.72
N TRP A 67 4.50 -9.27 -0.95
CA TRP A 67 3.20 -9.83 -1.33
C TRP A 67 2.10 -8.76 -1.36
N GLN A 68 2.06 -7.85 -0.39
CA GLN A 68 1.09 -6.74 -0.37
C GLN A 68 1.31 -5.74 -1.52
N TYR A 69 2.55 -5.46 -1.89
CA TYR A 69 2.85 -4.70 -3.10
C TYR A 69 2.22 -5.32 -4.34
N ARG A 70 2.29 -6.65 -4.49
CA ARG A 70 1.69 -7.35 -5.63
C ARG A 70 0.17 -7.29 -5.61
N LEU A 71 -0.45 -7.37 -4.44
CA LEU A 71 -1.90 -7.14 -4.33
C LEU A 71 -2.33 -5.75 -4.81
N LEU A 72 -1.50 -4.72 -4.56
CA LEU A 72 -1.73 -3.37 -5.06
C LEU A 72 -1.52 -3.28 -6.57
N ILE A 73 -0.42 -3.84 -7.08
CA ILE A 73 -0.11 -3.90 -8.51
C ILE A 73 -1.26 -4.56 -9.29
N ASP A 74 -1.71 -5.73 -8.83
CA ASP A 74 -2.76 -6.50 -9.50
C ASP A 74 -4.08 -5.71 -9.56
N ARG A 75 -4.45 -5.04 -8.47
CA ARG A 75 -5.65 -4.18 -8.43
C ARG A 75 -5.51 -2.96 -9.31
N THR A 76 -4.37 -2.27 -9.29
CA THR A 76 -4.09 -1.12 -10.16
C THR A 76 -4.25 -1.49 -11.63
N ARG A 77 -3.73 -2.66 -12.03
CA ARG A 77 -3.89 -3.19 -13.40
C ARG A 77 -5.34 -3.54 -13.72
N ALA A 78 -6.07 -4.12 -12.76
CA ALA A 78 -7.46 -4.54 -12.96
C ALA A 78 -8.45 -3.38 -13.06
N THR A 79 -8.22 -2.28 -12.34
CA THR A 79 -9.14 -1.13 -12.25
C THR A 79 -8.78 0.03 -13.16
N GLY A 80 -7.61 -0.04 -13.83
CA GLY A 80 -7.14 1.05 -14.69
C GLY A 80 -6.66 2.29 -13.94
N LEU A 81 -6.44 2.20 -12.62
CA LEU A 81 -5.93 3.29 -11.78
C LEU A 81 -4.41 3.53 -11.94
N HIS A 82 -3.86 3.26 -13.12
CA HIS A 82 -2.47 3.52 -13.46
C HIS A 82 -2.10 4.99 -13.20
N GLY A 83 -0.99 5.22 -12.50
CA GLY A 83 -0.53 6.56 -12.13
C GLY A 83 -1.30 7.21 -10.99
N ARG A 84 -2.19 6.49 -10.30
CA ARG A 84 -3.03 7.00 -9.20
C ARG A 84 -2.87 6.24 -7.88
N VAL A 85 -1.93 5.30 -7.81
CA VAL A 85 -1.66 4.51 -6.59
C VAL A 85 -0.23 4.76 -6.14
N ASN A 86 -0.07 5.14 -4.88
CA ASN A 86 1.21 5.32 -4.22
C ASN A 86 1.36 4.36 -3.04
N VAL A 87 2.58 3.87 -2.84
CA VAL A 87 2.97 3.20 -1.60
C VAL A 87 3.91 4.12 -0.82
N SER A 88 3.54 4.45 0.41
CA SER A 88 4.35 5.23 1.34
C SER A 88 5.16 4.30 2.26
N HIS A 89 6.39 4.71 2.58
CA HIS A 89 7.41 3.95 3.31
C HIS A 89 8.02 2.80 2.49
N GLY A 90 7.32 1.68 2.35
CA GLY A 90 7.75 0.60 1.47
C GLY A 90 8.97 -0.18 1.93
N PHE A 91 9.09 -0.45 3.24
CA PHE A 91 10.32 -1.03 3.82
C PHE A 91 10.72 -2.38 3.22
N ALA A 92 9.77 -3.17 2.70
CA ALA A 92 10.07 -4.41 1.99
C ALA A 92 11.08 -4.24 0.84
N LEU A 93 11.07 -3.11 0.12
CA LEU A 93 12.04 -2.87 -0.96
C LEU A 93 13.49 -2.77 -0.44
N GLY A 94 13.69 -2.35 0.80
CA GLY A 94 15.01 -2.32 1.45
C GLY A 94 15.38 -3.62 2.16
N ASP A 95 14.40 -4.46 2.52
CA ASP A 95 14.63 -5.74 3.20
C ASP A 95 14.92 -6.90 2.24
N LEU A 96 14.40 -6.83 1.01
CA LEU A 96 14.61 -7.85 -0.02
C LEU A 96 16.05 -7.83 -0.55
N ASP A 97 16.51 -8.96 -1.09
CA ASP A 97 17.74 -8.98 -1.88
C ASP A 97 17.60 -8.08 -3.14
N ALA A 98 18.75 -7.64 -3.66
CA ALA A 98 18.80 -6.64 -4.72
C ALA A 98 18.03 -7.05 -5.98
N ASP A 99 18.02 -8.34 -6.33
CA ASP A 99 17.36 -8.81 -7.54
C ASP A 99 15.85 -8.88 -7.36
N ARG A 100 15.38 -9.30 -6.19
CA ARG A 100 13.95 -9.26 -5.85
C ARG A 100 13.43 -7.84 -5.72
N SER A 101 14.19 -6.94 -5.09
CA SER A 101 13.83 -5.53 -4.97
C SER A 101 13.73 -4.89 -6.35
N ARG A 102 14.72 -5.10 -7.23
CA ARG A 102 14.71 -4.56 -8.61
C ARG A 102 13.52 -5.05 -9.42
N ARG A 103 13.21 -6.36 -9.38
CA ARG A 103 12.02 -6.91 -10.04
C ARG A 103 10.73 -6.29 -9.53
N LEU A 104 10.59 -6.10 -8.22
CA LEU A 104 9.39 -5.48 -7.66
C LEU A 104 9.25 -4.02 -8.09
N VAL A 105 10.35 -3.27 -8.17
CA VAL A 105 10.34 -1.90 -8.71
C VAL A 105 9.93 -1.88 -10.19
N ASP A 106 10.40 -2.84 -10.99
CA ASP A 106 9.99 -2.96 -12.40
C ASP A 106 8.48 -3.27 -12.52
N GLU A 107 7.96 -4.18 -11.69
CA GLU A 107 6.52 -4.50 -11.61
C GLU A 107 5.68 -3.24 -11.25
N LEU A 108 6.15 -2.42 -10.30
CA LEU A 108 5.52 -1.15 -9.91
C LEU A 108 5.52 -0.14 -11.06
N ALA A 109 6.66 0.03 -11.74
CA ALA A 109 6.80 0.94 -12.86
C ALA A 109 5.86 0.56 -14.02
N GLU A 110 5.78 -0.73 -14.36
CA GLU A 110 4.86 -1.23 -15.39
C GLU A 110 3.38 -0.99 -15.02
N ALA A 111 3.04 -1.16 -13.74
CA ALA A 111 1.69 -0.90 -13.25
C ALA A 111 1.37 0.60 -13.08
N GLY A 112 2.37 1.48 -13.13
CA GLY A 112 2.18 2.90 -12.82
C GLY A 112 1.89 3.15 -11.34
N VAL A 113 2.47 2.35 -10.44
CA VAL A 113 2.38 2.54 -8.99
C VAL A 113 3.62 3.31 -8.53
N SER A 114 3.45 4.45 -7.88
CA SER A 114 4.55 5.21 -7.32
C SER A 114 4.97 4.69 -5.94
N TRP A 115 6.20 5.00 -5.55
CA TRP A 115 6.71 4.70 -4.21
C TRP A 115 7.35 5.96 -3.61
N THR A 116 6.98 6.25 -2.37
CA THR A 116 7.51 7.36 -1.58
C THR A 116 8.29 6.84 -0.37
N THR A 117 9.51 7.31 -0.20
CA THR A 117 10.34 7.03 0.98
C THR A 117 10.54 8.29 1.83
N VAL A 118 10.56 8.12 3.14
CA VAL A 118 10.89 9.17 4.12
C VAL A 118 12.34 9.09 4.62
N ALA A 119 13.16 8.21 4.02
CA ALA A 119 14.55 7.96 4.41
C ALA A 119 14.76 7.85 5.93
N PRO A 120 13.99 6.99 6.64
CA PRO A 120 14.13 6.88 8.09
C PRO A 120 15.52 6.37 8.45
N ARG A 121 16.02 6.74 9.63
CA ARG A 121 17.32 6.23 10.10
C ARG A 121 17.27 4.70 10.14
N PRO A 122 18.36 4.01 9.75
CA PRO A 122 18.41 2.56 9.83
C PRO A 122 18.09 2.09 11.25
N ILE A 123 17.11 1.19 11.39
CA ILE A 123 16.89 0.49 12.66
C ILE A 123 18.07 -0.46 12.84
N VAL A 124 19.00 -0.10 13.72
CA VAL A 124 20.09 -1.00 14.13
C VAL A 124 19.45 -2.16 14.88
N ARG A 125 19.22 -3.28 14.19
CA ARG A 125 18.85 -4.52 14.86
C ARG A 125 20.07 -5.00 15.64
N PRO A 126 19.96 -5.29 16.95
CA PRO A 126 21.09 -5.82 17.70
C PRO A 126 21.58 -7.09 17.00
N SER A 127 22.90 -7.22 16.84
CA SER A 127 23.49 -8.43 16.27
C SER A 127 23.06 -9.62 17.13
N SER A 128 22.41 -10.61 16.54
CA SER A 128 22.24 -11.89 17.19
C SER A 128 23.61 -12.58 17.22
N THR A 129 24.46 -12.22 18.18
CA THR A 129 25.56 -13.09 18.57
C THR A 129 24.93 -14.35 19.17
N ARG A 130 24.96 -15.44 18.40
CA ARG A 130 24.94 -16.79 18.96
C ARG A 130 26.31 -17.08 19.55
#